data_AF-E1R6Q0-F1
#
_entry.id   AF-E1R6Q0-F1
#
_cell.length_a   1.000
_cell.length_b   1.000
_cell.length_c   1.000
_cell.angle_alpha   90.00
_cell.angle_beta   90.00
_cell.angle_gamma   90.00
#
_symmetry.space_group_name_H-M   'P 1'
#
loop_
_entity.id
_entity.type
_entity.pdbx_description
1 polymer ?
#
loop_
_entity_poly.entity_id
_entity_poly.type
_entity_poly.pdbx_seq_one_letter_code
_entity_poly.pdbx_strand_id
1 'polypeptide(L)'
;MRNFFAVLFFSLVICVPEIFCLQNLTVVGGANGNVPYEYLDDKGRPRGILVDVWDLWSKESGVEVSYLLVDNFKDVMDLAGNDASGPIVLAHDRIPGFSDDAGRFEHGEVYYEVQPSIFYHKRISGIIRIEEMAGYVVGVAADSGIEAPLAEAYPSLVIRSYDSRQALLAAVLSHQIHLFVGYPPSMIHQIGITGNARAFRSGKALSFSMPFAPVLVKGPKELLEDIQEGFSSMSPFARNLTIHRQTGFFRGWSIRWPLIAAVGLVLMVGLLFSLFWFWKLQLDKRIRQATDALVEQRRQLEISRDALAHALREKEILLKEIHHRVKNNLQIISSLANLIRNTGGTTDEGRDRFAELQSRVVSMAKVHEVIYTNEQFEQVPLRDLIKEISELLISSIGMGLAIRLSVKCDNLAINVGDATAFSLIIHEAVANAIKHAFAPGRNNVLEILVREINNTVVLCIKDNGAGFPAELDFDGKNHLGLFMIKQLATQLRGEFVLKNCGYEGSGAQITVEFPLPEARFVGLPEENNRDYLRR
;
A
#
# COMPACT_ATOMS: atom_id res chain seq x y z
N MET A 1 35.29 -17.77 -46.40
CA MET A 1 34.97 -16.57 -45.60
C MET A 1 35.21 -16.92 -44.13
N ARG A 2 36.41 -16.65 -43.62
CA ARG A 2 36.81 -15.48 -42.80
C ARG A 2 36.49 -15.65 -41.31
N ASN A 3 37.52 -16.14 -40.59
CA ASN A 3 38.11 -15.62 -39.35
C ASN A 3 37.18 -15.04 -38.28
N PHE A 4 37.27 -15.54 -37.04
CA PHE A 4 37.77 -14.77 -35.88
C PHE A 4 37.82 -15.67 -34.62
N PHE A 5 39.01 -16.19 -34.29
CA PHE A 5 39.38 -16.54 -32.92
C PHE A 5 40.87 -16.20 -32.79
N ALA A 6 41.17 -15.16 -32.01
CA ALA A 6 42.53 -14.68 -31.79
C ALA A 6 43.04 -15.11 -30.42
N VAL A 7 44.26 -15.63 -30.48
CA VAL A 7 45.22 -16.07 -29.46
C VAL A 7 45.59 -14.96 -28.47
N LEU A 8 45.86 -15.33 -27.22
CA LEU A 8 46.87 -14.66 -26.38
C LEU A 8 47.44 -15.68 -25.37
N PHE A 9 48.57 -16.28 -25.73
CA PHE A 9 49.49 -16.99 -24.84
C PHE A 9 50.74 -16.10 -24.76
N PHE A 10 51.04 -15.52 -23.60
CA PHE A 10 52.30 -14.82 -23.35
C PHE A 10 53.19 -15.73 -22.50
N SER A 11 54.32 -16.15 -23.07
CA SER A 11 55.43 -16.79 -22.38
C SER A 11 56.19 -15.76 -21.54
N LEU A 12 56.30 -15.98 -20.23
CA LEU A 12 57.16 -15.20 -19.35
C LEU A 12 58.56 -15.82 -19.39
N VAL A 13 59.51 -15.15 -20.04
CA VAL A 13 60.94 -15.39 -19.89
C VAL A 13 61.37 -14.63 -18.65
N ILE A 14 61.70 -15.35 -17.57
CA ILE A 14 62.38 -14.78 -16.40
C ILE A 14 63.86 -14.76 -16.73
N CYS A 15 64.39 -13.56 -16.95
CA CYS A 15 65.83 -13.30 -17.02
C CYS A 15 66.35 -13.22 -15.58
N VAL A 16 67.17 -14.17 -15.15
CA VAL A 16 67.93 -14.09 -13.89
C VAL A 16 69.34 -13.63 -14.26
N PRO A 17 69.84 -12.50 -13.75
CA PRO A 17 71.22 -12.11 -13.96
C PRO A 17 72.17 -13.02 -13.15
N GLU A 18 73.23 -13.49 -13.80
CA GLU A 18 74.37 -14.18 -13.20
C GLU A 18 75.11 -13.22 -12.23
N ILE A 19 74.87 -13.35 -10.94
CA ILE A 19 75.80 -12.88 -9.89
C ILE A 19 75.89 -14.00 -8.84
N PHE A 20 77.08 -14.15 -8.24
CA PHE A 20 77.43 -14.91 -7.03
C PHE A 20 78.47 -16.02 -7.23
N CYS A 21 79.73 -15.60 -7.14
CA CYS A 21 80.84 -16.47 -6.76
C CYS A 21 80.88 -16.53 -5.21
N LEU A 22 80.49 -17.67 -4.65
CA LEU A 22 80.65 -18.15 -3.27
C LEU A 22 81.43 -17.25 -2.29
N GLN A 23 80.72 -16.47 -1.47
CA GLN A 23 81.19 -16.04 -0.15
C GLN A 23 80.06 -16.20 0.86
N ASN A 24 80.34 -16.87 1.98
CA ASN A 24 79.43 -16.94 3.11
C ASN A 24 79.51 -15.62 3.88
N LEU A 25 78.41 -14.87 3.88
CA LEU A 25 78.32 -13.57 4.55
C LEU A 25 77.98 -13.78 6.02
N THR A 26 78.80 -13.25 6.92
CA THR A 26 78.47 -13.23 8.35
C THR A 26 77.74 -11.94 8.68
N VAL A 27 76.47 -12.06 9.06
CA VAL A 27 75.66 -10.92 9.50
C VAL A 27 75.57 -10.94 11.01
N VAL A 28 75.93 -9.84 11.66
CA VAL A 28 75.98 -9.73 13.12
C VAL A 28 74.92 -8.77 13.62
N GLY A 29 73.99 -9.27 14.43
CA GLY A 29 72.98 -8.49 15.14
C GLY A 29 73.37 -8.21 16.60
N GLY A 30 72.63 -7.31 17.24
CA GLY A 30 72.92 -6.86 18.60
C GLY A 30 72.00 -7.46 19.67
N ALA A 31 72.60 -7.80 20.82
CA ALA A 31 71.99 -8.10 22.12
C ALA A 31 70.94 -9.23 22.15
N ASN A 32 71.23 -10.29 22.91
CA ASN A 32 70.24 -11.33 23.19
C ASN A 32 69.06 -10.77 24.02
N GLY A 33 67.85 -10.73 23.45
CA GLY A 33 66.61 -10.37 24.17
C GLY A 33 65.81 -9.19 23.61
N ASN A 34 66.20 -8.63 22.46
CA ASN A 34 65.46 -7.56 21.79
C ASN A 34 64.25 -8.09 20.98
N VAL A 35 63.35 -8.80 21.66
CA VAL A 35 62.13 -9.35 21.04
C VAL A 35 61.20 -8.20 20.59
N PRO A 36 60.61 -8.23 19.38
CA PRO A 36 60.67 -9.29 18.36
C PRO A 36 61.73 -9.06 17.24
N TYR A 37 62.66 -8.13 17.40
CA TYR A 37 63.62 -7.76 16.37
C TYR A 37 64.74 -8.80 16.19
N GLU A 38 65.43 -9.13 17.28
CA GLU A 38 66.59 -10.03 17.31
C GLU A 38 66.69 -10.70 18.69
N TYR A 39 66.69 -12.03 18.74
CA TYR A 39 66.80 -12.83 19.98
C TYR A 39 67.21 -14.28 19.67
N LEU A 40 67.67 -15.02 20.68
CA LEU A 40 67.90 -16.47 20.57
C LEU A 40 66.65 -17.26 21.01
N ASP A 41 66.29 -18.30 20.25
CA ASP A 41 65.25 -19.26 20.66
C ASP A 41 65.74 -20.22 21.76
N ASP A 42 64.85 -21.07 22.28
CA ASP A 42 65.16 -22.07 23.32
C ASP A 42 66.26 -23.08 22.91
N LYS A 43 66.61 -23.12 21.62
CA LYS A 43 67.64 -23.99 21.04
C LYS A 43 68.93 -23.22 20.70
N GLY A 44 69.02 -21.94 21.07
CA GLY A 44 70.18 -21.09 20.82
C GLY A 44 70.30 -20.61 19.37
N ARG A 45 69.21 -20.63 18.58
CA ARG A 45 69.23 -20.14 17.20
C ARG A 45 68.73 -18.70 17.09
N PRO A 46 69.34 -17.84 16.28
CA PRO A 46 68.84 -16.49 16.02
C PRO A 46 67.43 -16.50 15.43
N ARG A 47 66.56 -15.65 15.97
CA ARG A 47 65.18 -15.41 15.51
C ARG A 47 64.87 -13.93 15.64
N GLY A 48 63.90 -13.47 14.85
CA GLY A 48 63.37 -12.12 14.94
C GLY A 48 63.13 -11.50 13.56
N ILE A 49 62.58 -10.29 13.55
CA ILE A 49 62.26 -9.55 12.33
C ILE A 49 63.50 -9.34 11.46
N LEU A 50 64.63 -8.93 12.06
CA LEU A 50 65.84 -8.63 11.30
C LEU A 50 66.49 -9.91 10.78
N VAL A 51 66.48 -10.99 11.57
CA VAL A 51 66.91 -12.32 11.13
C VAL A 51 66.07 -12.80 9.94
N ASP A 52 64.74 -12.74 10.05
CA ASP A 52 63.85 -13.20 8.97
C ASP A 52 63.99 -12.32 7.70
N VAL A 53 64.32 -11.02 7.83
CA VAL A 53 64.60 -10.12 6.70
C VAL A 53 65.91 -10.51 6.00
N TRP A 54 66.97 -10.81 6.75
CA TRP A 54 68.23 -11.30 6.21
C TRP A 54 68.14 -12.72 5.63
N ASP A 55 67.30 -13.59 6.20
CA ASP A 55 66.97 -14.90 5.63
C ASP A 55 66.23 -14.77 4.28
N LEU A 56 65.33 -13.77 4.17
CA LEU A 56 64.63 -13.49 2.92
C LEU A 56 65.62 -12.93 1.88
N TRP A 57 66.47 -12.00 2.29
CA TRP A 57 67.54 -11.46 1.44
C TRP A 57 68.44 -12.59 0.92
N SER A 58 68.90 -13.49 1.81
CA SER A 58 69.72 -14.66 1.45
C SER A 58 69.06 -15.57 0.41
N LYS A 59 67.73 -15.80 0.53
CA LYS A 59 66.98 -16.61 -0.43
C LYS A 59 66.82 -15.96 -1.80
N GLU A 60 66.68 -14.64 -1.85
CA GLU A 60 66.46 -13.90 -3.09
C GLU A 60 67.79 -13.55 -3.79
N SER A 61 68.84 -13.23 -3.03
CA SER A 61 70.19 -13.01 -3.58
C SER A 61 70.90 -14.32 -3.91
N GLY A 62 70.62 -15.41 -3.20
CA GLY A 62 71.35 -16.68 -3.34
C GLY A 62 72.67 -16.71 -2.57
N VAL A 63 72.99 -15.68 -1.78
CA VAL A 63 74.14 -15.64 -0.88
C VAL A 63 73.81 -16.34 0.42
N GLU A 64 74.66 -17.28 0.86
CA GLU A 64 74.50 -17.91 2.16
C GLU A 64 74.83 -16.91 3.29
N VAL A 65 73.84 -16.63 4.14
CA VAL A 65 74.00 -15.75 5.31
C VAL A 65 74.09 -16.58 6.58
N SER A 66 75.17 -16.40 7.34
CA SER A 66 75.29 -16.88 8.71
C SER A 66 75.00 -15.73 9.67
N TYR A 67 73.82 -15.77 10.28
CA TYR A 67 73.40 -14.75 11.24
C TYR A 67 73.94 -15.07 12.65
N LEU A 68 74.58 -14.11 13.31
CA LEU A 68 75.13 -14.25 14.67
C LEU A 68 74.64 -13.12 15.56
N LEU A 69 74.36 -13.41 16.83
CA LEU A 69 74.04 -12.41 17.84
C LEU A 69 75.20 -12.28 18.82
N VAL A 70 75.61 -11.04 19.09
CA VAL A 70 76.64 -10.70 20.07
C VAL A 70 76.06 -9.81 21.16
N ASP A 71 76.62 -9.90 22.36
CA ASP A 71 76.18 -9.06 23.48
C ASP A 71 76.84 -7.69 23.45
N ASN A 72 78.02 -7.57 22.84
CA ASN A 72 78.77 -6.34 22.76
C ASN A 72 79.56 -6.20 21.44
N PHE A 73 79.95 -4.97 21.10
CA PHE A 73 80.71 -4.71 19.88
C PHE A 73 82.16 -5.23 19.91
N LYS A 74 82.76 -5.41 21.10
CA LYS A 74 84.10 -5.98 21.23
C LYS A 74 84.15 -7.41 20.68
N ASP A 75 83.10 -8.20 20.89
CA ASP A 75 82.99 -9.56 20.36
C ASP A 75 83.01 -9.57 18.81
N VAL A 76 82.45 -8.53 18.17
CA VAL A 76 82.52 -8.35 16.72
C VAL A 76 83.94 -8.08 16.26
N MET A 77 84.67 -7.23 16.98
CA MET A 77 86.06 -6.90 16.66
C MET A 77 87.00 -8.10 16.87
N ASP A 78 86.75 -8.89 17.91
CA ASP A 78 87.47 -10.15 18.17
C ASP A 78 87.21 -11.17 17.03
N LEU A 79 85.96 -11.25 16.54
CA LEU A 79 85.60 -12.07 15.37
C LEU A 79 86.25 -11.56 14.08
N ALA A 80 86.29 -10.24 13.87
CA ALA A 80 86.90 -9.62 12.69
C ALA A 80 88.42 -9.80 12.65
N GLY A 81 89.07 -9.78 13.81
CA GLY A 81 90.51 -10.03 13.97
C GLY A 81 90.94 -11.47 13.71
N ASN A 82 90.01 -12.42 13.61
CA ASN A 82 90.30 -13.79 13.22
C ASN A 82 90.40 -13.91 11.68
N ASP A 83 91.57 -14.35 11.18
CA ASP A 83 91.84 -14.50 9.75
C ASP A 83 90.94 -15.53 9.06
N ALA A 84 90.37 -16.50 9.82
CA ALA A 84 89.43 -17.48 9.29
C ALA A 84 88.02 -16.92 9.06
N SER A 85 87.70 -15.75 9.63
CA SER A 85 86.40 -15.11 9.46
C SER A 85 86.32 -14.43 8.10
N GLY A 86 85.31 -14.81 7.31
CA GLY A 86 84.95 -14.17 6.03
C GLY A 86 84.43 -12.73 6.20
N PRO A 87 83.70 -12.19 5.22
CA PRO A 87 83.12 -10.86 5.33
C PRO A 87 82.14 -10.75 6.51
N ILE A 88 82.24 -9.66 7.27
CA ILE A 88 81.41 -9.38 8.45
C ILE A 88 80.70 -8.05 8.24
N VAL A 89 79.37 -8.11 8.34
CA VAL A 89 78.47 -6.97 8.25
C VAL A 89 77.61 -6.92 9.50
N LEU A 90 77.49 -5.77 10.14
CA LEU A 90 76.47 -5.56 11.17
C LEU A 90 75.12 -5.42 10.48
N ALA A 91 74.10 -6.08 11.03
CA ALA A 91 72.72 -5.84 10.60
C ALA A 91 72.31 -4.38 10.88
N HIS A 92 72.84 -3.76 11.94
CA HIS A 92 72.60 -2.37 12.30
C HIS A 92 73.67 -1.79 13.23
N ASP A 93 73.73 -0.47 13.32
CA ASP A 93 74.67 0.35 14.09
C ASP A 93 74.34 0.48 15.60
N ARG A 94 73.42 -0.33 16.14
CA ARG A 94 72.93 -0.19 17.53
C ARG A 94 73.38 -1.34 18.43
N ILE A 95 74.53 -1.92 18.12
CA ILE A 95 75.15 -2.94 18.96
C ILE A 95 75.71 -2.27 20.22
N PRO A 96 75.46 -2.80 21.43
CA PRO A 96 75.99 -2.22 22.66
C PRO A 96 77.51 -2.02 22.61
N GLY A 97 77.96 -0.80 22.87
CA GLY A 97 79.39 -0.42 22.83
C GLY A 97 79.93 -0.10 21.44
N PHE A 98 79.11 -0.16 20.38
CA PHE A 98 79.46 0.35 19.07
C PHE A 98 79.34 1.88 19.05
N SER A 99 80.38 2.56 18.56
CA SER A 99 80.33 3.95 18.13
C SER A 99 81.28 4.13 16.95
N ASP A 100 80.82 4.82 15.91
CA ASP A 100 81.62 5.14 14.72
C ASP A 100 81.98 6.64 14.66
N ASP A 101 82.27 7.24 15.83
CA ASP A 101 82.65 8.67 15.94
C ASP A 101 83.88 9.04 15.07
N ALA A 102 84.68 8.04 14.69
CA ALA A 102 85.89 8.20 13.88
C ALA A 102 85.68 7.90 12.37
N GLY A 103 84.46 7.53 11.94
CA GLY A 103 84.14 7.21 10.53
C GLY A 103 85.00 6.09 9.97
N ARG A 104 85.23 5.03 10.76
CA ARG A 104 86.10 3.90 10.43
C ARG A 104 85.37 2.81 9.65
N PHE A 105 84.05 2.80 9.67
CA PHE A 105 83.23 1.78 9.04
C PHE A 105 82.44 2.34 7.85
N GLU A 106 82.18 1.48 6.87
CA GLU A 106 81.36 1.83 5.72
C GLU A 106 79.89 1.47 6.00
N HIS A 107 78.98 2.39 5.73
CA HIS A 107 77.55 2.22 5.99
C HIS A 107 76.80 2.04 4.66
N GLY A 108 75.94 1.03 4.58
CA GLY A 108 75.04 0.84 3.45
C GLY A 108 73.76 1.69 3.56
N GLU A 109 72.83 1.51 2.63
CA GLU A 109 71.56 2.23 2.69
C GLU A 109 70.57 1.61 3.69
N VAL A 110 69.55 2.39 4.03
CA VAL A 110 68.51 2.00 4.98
C VAL A 110 67.58 0.96 4.35
N TYR A 111 67.55 -0.25 4.91
CA TYR A 111 66.66 -1.33 4.45
C TYR A 111 65.42 -1.50 5.33
N TYR A 112 65.43 -0.93 6.53
CA TYR A 112 64.31 -1.00 7.47
C TYR A 112 64.27 0.23 8.37
N GLU A 113 63.07 0.73 8.68
CA GLU A 113 62.89 1.86 9.59
C GLU A 113 61.82 1.55 10.63
N VAL A 114 62.08 1.98 11.87
CA VAL A 114 61.09 1.89 12.95
C VAL A 114 60.87 3.25 13.56
N GLN A 115 59.61 3.68 13.65
CA GLN A 115 59.24 4.87 14.40
C GLN A 115 58.94 4.51 15.86
N PRO A 116 59.66 5.08 16.84
CA PRO A 116 59.29 4.96 18.23
C PRO A 116 57.90 5.55 18.49
N SER A 117 57.22 5.07 19.52
CA SER A 117 55.97 5.65 19.99
C SER A 117 55.99 5.82 21.50
N ILE A 118 55.14 6.71 21.98
CA ILE A 118 54.98 6.92 23.41
C ILE A 118 54.01 5.88 23.95
N PHE A 119 54.30 5.39 25.13
CA PHE A 119 53.45 4.52 25.91
C PHE A 119 53.09 5.21 27.22
N TYR A 120 51.83 5.11 27.60
CA TYR A 120 51.33 5.71 28.82
C TYR A 120 50.27 4.82 29.46
N HIS A 121 50.13 4.93 30.78
CA HIS A 121 49.11 4.18 31.52
C HIS A 121 47.71 4.74 31.23
N LYS A 122 46.69 3.89 31.08
CA LYS A 122 45.29 4.24 30.73
C LYS A 122 44.61 5.24 31.67
N ARG A 123 45.18 5.47 32.85
CA ARG A 123 44.70 6.48 33.83
C ARG A 123 45.00 7.91 33.38
N ILE A 124 45.95 8.08 32.46
CA ILE A 124 46.21 9.36 31.80
C ILE A 124 45.25 9.47 30.62
N SER A 125 44.25 10.33 30.74
CA SER A 125 43.30 10.66 29.68
C SER A 125 43.68 11.96 28.99
N GLY A 126 43.61 11.99 27.66
CA GLY A 126 43.69 13.25 26.90
C GLY A 126 45.06 13.61 26.35
N ILE A 127 46.09 12.75 26.49
CA ILE A 127 47.37 12.95 25.84
C ILE A 127 47.41 12.17 24.53
N ILE A 128 47.32 12.88 23.40
CA ILE A 128 47.34 12.29 22.05
C ILE A 128 48.68 12.56 21.36
N ARG A 129 49.40 13.61 21.80
CA ARG A 129 50.62 14.11 21.17
C ARG A 129 51.74 14.32 22.20
N ILE A 130 53.00 14.19 21.78
CA ILE A 130 54.15 14.29 22.68
C ILE A 130 54.37 15.71 23.21
N GLU A 131 53.96 16.71 22.43
CA GLU A 131 54.08 18.13 22.78
C GLU A 131 53.16 18.51 23.96
N GLU A 132 52.11 17.73 24.21
CA GLU A 132 51.17 17.89 25.34
C GLU A 132 51.74 17.32 26.65
N MET A 133 52.95 16.74 26.63
CA MET A 133 53.58 16.04 27.76
C MET A 133 54.58 16.91 28.54
N ALA A 134 54.69 18.20 28.21
CA ALA A 134 55.56 19.13 28.92
C ALA A 134 55.25 19.13 30.42
N GLY A 135 56.21 18.69 31.25
CA GLY A 135 56.08 18.56 32.70
C GLY A 135 56.01 17.13 33.23
N TYR A 136 55.87 16.12 32.37
CA TYR A 136 56.04 14.72 32.78
C TYR A 136 57.49 14.25 32.58
N VAL A 137 57.93 13.34 33.45
CA VAL A 137 59.17 12.59 33.25
C VAL A 137 58.91 11.47 32.25
N VAL A 138 59.62 11.50 31.13
CA VAL A 138 59.55 10.49 30.06
C VAL A 138 60.71 9.52 30.21
N GLY A 139 60.40 8.25 30.45
CA GLY A 139 61.41 7.20 30.55
C GLY A 139 61.89 6.71 29.18
N VAL A 140 63.19 6.46 29.05
CA VAL A 140 63.81 5.81 27.90
C VAL A 140 64.82 4.78 28.40
N ALA A 141 65.02 3.69 27.66
CA ALA A 141 66.08 2.73 27.97
C ALA A 141 67.38 3.16 27.30
N ALA A 142 68.49 3.19 28.05
CA ALA A 142 69.79 3.67 27.56
C ALA A 142 70.29 2.88 26.34
N ASP A 143 69.99 1.57 26.33
CA ASP A 143 70.34 0.62 25.27
C ASP A 143 69.43 0.69 24.01
N SER A 144 68.48 1.62 23.96
CA SER A 144 67.54 1.72 22.84
C SER A 144 68.01 2.66 21.73
N GLY A 145 69.02 3.50 21.98
CA GLY A 145 69.46 4.53 21.04
C GLY A 145 68.44 5.65 20.77
N ILE A 146 67.34 5.71 21.54
CA ILE A 146 66.26 6.69 21.35
C ILE A 146 66.55 8.00 22.09
N GLU A 147 67.34 7.96 23.16
CA GLU A 147 67.56 9.08 24.08
C GLU A 147 68.05 10.36 23.37
N ALA A 148 69.13 10.27 22.59
CA ALA A 148 69.69 11.43 21.89
C ALA A 148 68.72 12.00 20.82
N PRO A 149 68.16 11.19 19.88
CA PRO A 149 67.16 11.68 18.93
C PRO A 149 65.91 12.28 19.60
N LEU A 150 65.49 11.72 20.75
CA LEU A 150 64.35 12.22 21.50
C LEU A 150 64.64 13.60 22.13
N ALA A 151 65.83 13.77 22.72
CA ALA A 151 66.25 15.04 23.30
C ALA A 151 66.40 16.14 22.24
N GLU A 152 66.91 15.79 21.06
CA GLU A 152 67.07 16.71 19.93
C GLU A 152 65.71 17.12 19.34
N ALA A 153 64.84 16.15 19.07
CA ALA A 153 63.53 16.41 18.47
C ALA A 153 62.57 17.13 19.44
N TYR A 154 62.72 16.92 20.74
CA TYR A 154 61.83 17.46 21.77
C TYR A 154 62.59 17.99 23.01
N PRO A 155 63.28 19.14 22.89
CA PRO A 155 64.13 19.68 23.95
C PRO A 155 63.40 20.09 25.24
N SER A 156 62.08 20.24 25.19
CA SER A 156 61.24 20.63 26.33
C SER A 156 60.85 19.46 27.23
N LEU A 157 61.20 18.22 26.87
CA LEU A 157 60.87 17.03 27.66
C LEU A 157 61.90 16.78 28.75
N VAL A 158 61.41 16.31 29.91
CA VAL A 158 62.27 15.82 30.99
C VAL A 158 62.50 14.33 30.77
N ILE A 159 63.64 13.99 30.16
CA ILE A 159 64.00 12.60 29.85
C ILE A 159 64.72 11.98 31.05
N ARG A 160 64.34 10.74 31.40
CA ARG A 160 65.05 9.92 32.39
C ARG A 160 65.47 8.60 31.72
N SER A 161 66.77 8.40 31.63
CA SER A 161 67.36 7.15 31.12
C SER A 161 67.38 6.06 32.18
N TYR A 162 67.21 4.81 31.76
CA TYR A 162 67.27 3.61 32.59
C TYR A 162 68.23 2.61 31.96
N ASP A 163 69.02 1.93 32.79
CA ASP A 163 70.10 1.03 32.34
C ASP A 163 69.61 -0.13 31.45
N SER A 164 68.35 -0.53 31.58
CA SER A 164 67.74 -1.56 30.75
C SER A 164 66.24 -1.34 30.55
N ARG A 165 65.70 -1.94 29.49
CA ARG A 165 64.24 -1.98 29.24
C ARG A 165 63.46 -2.61 30.40
N GLN A 166 64.04 -3.58 31.10
CA GLN A 166 63.44 -4.19 32.29
C GLN A 166 63.36 -3.20 33.46
N ALA A 167 64.43 -2.43 33.70
CA ALA A 167 64.43 -1.38 34.72
C ALA A 167 63.42 -0.27 34.39
N LEU A 168 63.34 0.12 33.11
CA LEU A 168 62.32 1.07 32.62
C LEU A 168 60.91 0.56 32.93
N LEU A 169 60.58 -0.67 32.54
CA LEU A 169 59.26 -1.25 32.78
C LEU A 169 58.94 -1.39 34.28
N ALA A 170 59.92 -1.78 35.11
CA ALA A 170 59.76 -1.83 36.56
C ALA A 170 59.43 -0.46 37.16
N ALA A 171 60.08 0.61 36.68
CA ALA A 171 59.80 1.98 37.10
C ALA A 171 58.40 2.45 36.69
N VAL A 172 57.92 2.03 35.52
CA VAL A 172 56.56 2.34 35.05
C VAL A 172 55.51 1.57 35.87
N LEU A 173 55.72 0.28 36.12
CA LEU A 173 54.80 -0.57 36.89
C LEU A 173 54.72 -0.19 38.37
N SER A 174 55.82 0.32 38.93
CA SER A 174 55.88 0.86 40.30
C SER A 174 55.39 2.31 40.41
N HIS A 175 54.87 2.90 39.32
CA HIS A 175 54.36 4.27 39.26
C HIS A 175 55.40 5.37 39.53
N GLN A 176 56.69 5.08 39.38
CA GLN A 176 57.75 6.09 39.49
C GLN A 176 57.78 7.03 38.27
N ILE A 177 57.39 6.51 37.10
CA ILE A 177 57.14 7.25 35.88
C ILE A 177 55.84 6.76 35.24
N HIS A 178 55.20 7.60 34.44
CA HIS A 178 53.90 7.26 33.84
C HIS A 178 53.93 7.22 32.31
N LEU A 179 55.00 7.75 31.71
CA LEU A 179 55.22 7.79 30.28
C LEU A 179 56.61 7.28 29.96
N PHE A 180 56.71 6.54 28.86
CA PHE A 180 57.99 6.09 28.33
C PHE A 180 57.91 5.99 26.82
N VAL A 181 59.06 6.01 26.16
CA VAL A 181 59.17 5.87 24.70
C VAL A 181 59.87 4.56 24.39
N GLY A 182 59.39 3.87 23.36
CA GLY A 182 60.05 2.67 22.86
C GLY A 182 59.52 2.24 21.50
N TYR A 183 60.15 1.21 20.96
CA TYR A 183 59.72 0.60 19.70
C TYR A 183 58.42 -0.17 19.89
N PRO A 184 57.34 0.13 19.14
CA PRO A 184 56.03 -0.44 19.45
C PRO A 184 55.96 -1.96 19.48
N PRO A 185 56.54 -2.69 18.50
CA PRO A 185 56.55 -4.16 18.54
C PRO A 185 57.23 -4.72 19.79
N SER A 186 58.36 -4.13 20.20
CA SER A 186 59.11 -4.56 21.38
C SER A 186 58.37 -4.23 22.67
N MET A 187 57.89 -2.98 22.82
CA MET A 187 57.18 -2.57 24.02
C MET A 187 55.86 -3.30 24.20
N ILE A 188 55.09 -3.53 23.13
CA ILE A 188 53.84 -4.29 23.22
C ILE A 188 54.11 -5.72 23.69
N HIS A 189 55.14 -6.37 23.14
CA HIS A 189 55.55 -7.71 23.57
C HIS A 189 55.95 -7.71 25.05
N GLN A 190 56.84 -6.80 25.46
CA GLN A 190 57.35 -6.74 26.83
C GLN A 190 56.28 -6.39 27.87
N ILE A 191 55.36 -5.47 27.56
CA ILE A 191 54.22 -5.20 28.45
C ILE A 191 53.29 -6.44 28.49
N GLY A 192 53.13 -7.13 27.37
CA GLY A 192 52.37 -8.38 27.25
C GLY A 192 52.83 -9.45 28.24
N ILE A 193 54.13 -9.75 28.26
CA ILE A 193 54.69 -10.79 29.15
C ILE A 193 54.57 -10.44 30.64
N THR A 194 54.41 -9.16 31.01
CA THR A 194 54.15 -8.76 32.41
C THR A 194 52.70 -8.97 32.84
N GLY A 195 51.80 -9.34 31.93
CA GLY A 195 50.36 -9.45 32.19
C GLY A 195 49.62 -8.09 32.23
N ASN A 196 50.31 -6.97 31.98
CA ASN A 196 49.76 -5.62 32.11
C ASN A 196 49.36 -4.96 30.77
N ALA A 197 49.26 -5.72 29.67
CA ALA A 197 48.96 -5.18 28.32
C ALA A 197 47.74 -4.24 28.29
N ARG A 198 46.68 -4.53 29.05
CA ARG A 198 45.45 -3.72 29.09
C ARG A 198 45.59 -2.43 29.91
N ALA A 199 46.65 -2.29 30.69
CA ALA A 199 46.91 -1.12 31.53
C ALA A 199 47.56 0.03 30.76
N PHE A 200 48.20 -0.27 29.63
CA PHE A 200 48.94 0.71 28.82
C PHE A 200 48.25 0.98 27.48
N ARG A 201 48.49 2.18 26.95
CA ARG A 201 48.10 2.62 25.62
C ARG A 201 49.35 3.09 24.88
N SER A 202 49.39 2.84 23.58
CA SER A 202 50.36 3.45 22.67
C SER A 202 49.75 4.72 22.10
N GLY A 203 50.49 5.82 22.17
CA GLY A 203 50.18 7.09 21.50
C GLY A 203 50.59 7.08 20.03
N LYS A 204 50.62 8.28 19.43
CA LYS A 204 51.10 8.48 18.06
C LYS A 204 52.61 8.19 17.96
N ALA A 205 53.06 7.75 16.79
CA ALA A 205 54.47 7.66 16.45
C ALA A 205 55.13 9.04 16.50
N LEU A 206 56.42 9.06 16.89
CA LEU A 206 57.24 10.27 16.94
C LEU A 206 57.58 10.80 15.55
N SER A 207 58.05 12.05 15.49
CA SER A 207 58.41 12.72 14.23
C SER A 207 59.62 12.12 13.54
N PHE A 208 60.47 11.37 14.27
CA PHE A 208 61.66 10.73 13.74
C PHE A 208 61.50 9.21 13.63
N SER A 209 62.22 8.62 12.68
CA SER A 209 62.39 7.17 12.53
C SER A 209 63.81 6.77 12.92
N MET A 210 63.96 5.48 13.26
CA MET A 210 65.22 4.86 13.57
C MET A 210 65.59 3.96 12.38
N PRO A 211 66.53 4.38 11.52
CA PRO A 211 66.93 3.62 10.35
C PRO A 211 67.85 2.46 10.76
N PHE A 212 67.63 1.29 10.16
CA PHE A 212 68.50 0.13 10.20
C PHE A 212 69.20 0.05 8.84
N ALA A 213 70.52 0.22 8.88
CA ALA A 213 71.42 0.16 7.74
C ALA A 213 72.54 -0.84 8.04
N PRO A 214 73.02 -1.59 7.04
CA PRO A 214 74.09 -2.53 7.25
C PRO A 214 75.42 -1.78 7.40
N VAL A 215 76.31 -2.27 8.27
CA VAL A 215 77.63 -1.65 8.48
C VAL A 215 78.71 -2.66 8.17
N LEU A 216 79.58 -2.38 7.20
CA LEU A 216 80.67 -3.27 6.83
C LEU A 216 81.82 -3.13 7.84
N VAL A 217 82.11 -4.22 8.55
CA VAL A 217 83.20 -4.30 9.54
C VAL A 217 84.46 -4.89 8.93
N LYS A 218 84.29 -5.91 8.06
CA LYS A 218 85.40 -6.60 7.38
C LYS A 218 84.91 -7.11 6.02
N GLY A 219 85.64 -6.79 4.95
CA GLY A 219 85.33 -7.29 3.61
C GLY A 219 85.62 -6.25 2.51
N PRO A 220 85.40 -6.63 1.24
CA PRO A 220 85.47 -5.70 0.11
C PRO A 220 84.33 -4.67 0.21
N LYS A 221 84.58 -3.43 -0.21
CA LYS A 221 83.57 -2.36 -0.13
C LYS A 221 82.40 -2.60 -1.07
N GLU A 222 82.67 -3.25 -2.20
CA GLU A 222 81.71 -3.65 -3.23
C GLU A 222 80.58 -4.51 -2.65
N LEU A 223 80.85 -5.25 -1.56
CA LEU A 223 79.85 -6.05 -0.87
C LEU A 223 78.66 -5.23 -0.35
N LEU A 224 78.84 -3.96 0.02
CA LEU A 224 77.73 -3.11 0.42
C LEU A 224 76.81 -2.75 -0.75
N GLU A 225 77.37 -2.58 -1.96
CA GLU A 225 76.60 -2.35 -3.18
C GLU A 225 75.78 -3.60 -3.52
N ASP A 226 76.38 -4.79 -3.42
CA ASP A 226 75.69 -6.08 -3.63
C ASP A 226 74.55 -6.29 -2.62
N ILE A 227 74.79 -5.98 -1.34
CA ILE A 227 73.77 -6.03 -0.29
C ILE A 227 72.61 -5.10 -0.64
N GLN A 228 72.92 -3.90 -1.11
CA GLN A 228 71.93 -2.91 -1.46
C GLN A 228 71.10 -3.29 -2.69
N GLU A 229 71.72 -3.83 -3.73
CA GLU A 229 71.01 -4.35 -4.90
C GLU A 229 70.06 -5.50 -4.49
N GLY A 230 70.50 -6.38 -3.59
CA GLY A 230 69.65 -7.42 -3.03
C GLY A 230 68.43 -6.85 -2.29
N PHE A 231 68.59 -5.85 -1.42
CA PHE A 231 67.43 -5.23 -0.74
C PHE A 231 66.51 -4.42 -1.67
N SER A 232 67.06 -3.87 -2.77
CA SER A 232 66.31 -3.11 -3.77
C SER A 232 65.52 -4.00 -4.74
N SER A 233 66.03 -5.20 -5.04
CA SER A 233 65.36 -6.18 -5.88
C SER A 233 64.25 -6.95 -5.12
N MET A 234 64.29 -6.96 -3.79
CA MET A 234 63.26 -7.58 -2.96
C MET A 234 61.88 -6.94 -3.12
N SER A 235 60.85 -7.77 -3.25
CA SER A 235 59.46 -7.29 -3.31
C SER A 235 59.10 -6.52 -2.02
N PRO A 236 58.67 -5.25 -2.12
CA PRO A 236 58.22 -4.49 -0.96
C PRO A 236 57.07 -5.20 -0.21
N PHE A 237 56.24 -5.97 -0.93
CA PHE A 237 55.18 -6.77 -0.35
C PHE A 237 55.73 -7.94 0.48
N ALA A 238 56.68 -8.72 -0.04
CA ALA A 238 57.27 -9.86 0.66
C ALA A 238 58.06 -9.43 1.90
N ARG A 239 58.84 -8.35 1.78
CA ARG A 239 59.57 -7.75 2.91
C ARG A 239 58.61 -7.27 4.00
N ASN A 240 57.59 -6.49 3.63
CA ASN A 240 56.60 -6.00 4.60
C ASN A 240 55.79 -7.15 5.21
N LEU A 241 55.41 -8.18 4.45
CA LEU A 241 54.69 -9.35 4.96
C LEU A 241 55.53 -10.11 6.00
N THR A 242 56.84 -10.24 5.78
CA THR A 242 57.79 -10.87 6.71
C THR A 242 57.85 -10.10 8.04
N ILE A 243 57.98 -8.77 7.96
CA ILE A 243 57.95 -7.87 9.12
C ILE A 243 56.59 -7.96 9.86
N HIS A 244 55.48 -8.00 9.12
CA HIS A 244 54.13 -8.02 9.72
C HIS A 244 53.76 -9.36 10.34
N ARG A 245 54.30 -10.48 9.82
CA ARG A 245 54.07 -11.83 10.35
C ARG A 245 54.55 -11.97 11.80
N GLN A 246 55.70 -11.36 12.12
CA GLN A 246 56.29 -11.39 13.46
C GLN A 246 55.66 -10.38 14.43
N THR A 247 55.14 -9.25 13.92
CA THR A 247 54.56 -8.19 14.75
C THR A 247 53.06 -8.37 15.04
N GLY A 248 52.39 -9.32 14.38
CA GLY A 248 50.94 -9.56 14.52
C GLY A 248 50.06 -8.39 14.06
N PHE A 249 50.67 -7.35 13.46
CA PHE A 249 50.02 -6.10 13.11
C PHE A 249 49.61 -6.13 11.63
N PHE A 250 48.40 -6.62 11.34
CA PHE A 250 47.72 -6.29 10.07
C PHE A 250 47.28 -4.82 10.12
N ARG A 251 48.17 -3.89 9.81
CA ARG A 251 47.80 -2.50 9.50
C ARG A 251 47.68 -2.32 7.99
N GLY A 252 46.90 -3.18 7.35
CA GLY A 252 46.98 -3.36 5.90
C GLY A 252 45.65 -3.69 5.26
N TRP A 253 44.63 -2.88 5.53
CA TRP A 253 43.55 -2.48 4.62
C TRP A 253 42.76 -1.42 5.39
N SER A 254 43.07 -0.14 5.18
CA SER A 254 42.08 0.89 5.44
C SER A 254 41.02 0.75 4.35
N ILE A 255 40.14 -0.26 4.49
CA ILE A 255 38.90 -0.31 3.72
C ILE A 255 38.31 1.08 3.86
N ARG A 256 38.17 1.79 2.73
CA ARG A 256 37.49 3.07 2.68
C ARG A 256 36.01 2.79 2.88
N TRP A 257 35.63 2.42 4.10
CA TRP A 257 34.27 2.25 4.56
C TRP A 257 33.33 3.36 4.09
N PRO A 258 33.72 4.65 4.08
CA PRO A 258 32.86 5.69 3.50
C PRO A 258 32.58 5.50 2.00
N LEU A 259 33.53 4.99 1.21
CA LEU A 259 33.36 4.77 -0.23
C LEU A 259 32.47 3.55 -0.51
N ILE A 260 32.64 2.46 0.24
CA ILE A 260 31.76 1.28 0.15
C ILE A 260 30.34 1.65 0.58
N ALA A 261 30.19 2.41 1.67
CA ALA A 261 28.90 2.88 2.12
C ALA A 261 28.23 3.80 1.08
N ALA A 262 28.98 4.69 0.43
CA ALA A 262 28.47 5.56 -0.63
C ALA A 262 27.99 4.76 -1.85
N VAL A 263 28.77 3.78 -2.31
CA VAL A 263 28.38 2.89 -3.42
C VAL A 263 27.14 2.08 -3.04
N GLY A 264 27.10 1.52 -1.82
CA GLY A 264 25.94 0.79 -1.31
C GLY A 264 24.68 1.65 -1.26
N LEU A 265 24.80 2.92 -0.84
CA LEU A 265 23.69 3.87 -0.82
C LEU A 265 23.16 4.16 -2.22
N VAL A 266 24.04 4.38 -3.20
CA VAL A 266 23.65 4.62 -4.60
C VAL A 266 22.92 3.41 -5.18
N LEU A 267 23.43 2.20 -4.94
CA LEU A 267 22.78 0.96 -5.38
C LEU A 267 21.43 0.75 -4.71
N MET A 268 21.32 1.05 -3.40
CA MET A 268 20.05 0.96 -2.67
C MET A 268 19.01 1.94 -3.22
N VAL A 269 19.40 3.19 -3.49
CA VAL A 269 18.51 4.20 -4.09
C VAL A 269 18.08 3.78 -5.50
N GLY A 270 19.01 3.26 -6.31
CA GLY A 270 18.70 2.73 -7.64
C GLY A 270 17.72 1.56 -7.61
N LEU A 271 17.89 0.63 -6.66
CA LEU A 271 16.97 -0.49 -6.46
C LEU A 271 15.57 -0.01 -6.06
N LEU A 272 15.48 0.92 -5.10
CA LEU A 272 14.20 1.49 -4.68
C LEU A 272 13.49 2.22 -5.83
N PHE A 273 14.24 2.98 -6.64
CA PHE A 273 13.69 3.64 -7.82
C PHE A 273 13.18 2.65 -8.86
N SER A 274 13.92 1.57 -9.12
CA SER A 274 13.51 0.50 -10.04
C SER A 274 12.22 -0.21 -9.56
N LEU A 275 12.14 -0.54 -8.27
CA LEU A 275 10.95 -1.12 -7.66
C LEU A 275 9.74 -0.19 -7.74
N PHE A 276 9.94 1.09 -7.45
CA PHE A 276 8.88 2.10 -7.58
C PHE A 276 8.41 2.23 -9.03
N TRP A 277 9.33 2.28 -9.99
CA TRP A 277 9.01 2.38 -11.40
C TRP A 277 8.24 1.15 -11.90
N PHE A 278 8.67 -0.04 -11.50
CA PHE A 278 7.98 -1.29 -11.81
C PHE A 278 6.56 -1.32 -11.22
N TRP A 279 6.41 -0.91 -9.96
CA TRP A 279 5.10 -0.79 -9.31
C TRP A 279 4.19 0.21 -10.03
N LYS A 280 4.71 1.37 -10.42
CA LYS A 280 3.99 2.40 -11.18
C LYS A 280 3.47 1.87 -12.52
N LEU A 281 4.30 1.12 -13.26
CA LEU A 281 3.90 0.51 -14.54
C LEU A 281 2.77 -0.52 -14.35
N GLN A 282 2.84 -1.33 -13.28
CA GLN A 282 1.77 -2.29 -12.95
C GLN A 282 0.47 -1.58 -12.57
N LEU A 283 0.57 -0.50 -11.79
CA LEU A 283 -0.57 0.30 -11.37
C LEU A 283 -1.29 0.94 -12.57
N ASP A 284 -0.54 1.53 -13.50
CA ASP A 284 -1.09 2.12 -14.71
C ASP A 284 -1.84 1.11 -15.60
N LYS A 285 -1.38 -0.15 -15.65
CA LYS A 285 -2.08 -1.22 -16.38
C LYS A 285 -3.41 -1.57 -15.71
N ARG A 286 -3.43 -1.72 -14.39
CA ARG A 286 -4.65 -2.03 -13.64
C ARG A 286 -5.67 -0.90 -13.73
N ILE A 287 -5.22 0.35 -13.66
CA ILE A 287 -6.09 1.52 -13.83
C ILE A 287 -6.74 1.50 -15.21
N ARG A 288 -5.97 1.29 -16.29
CA ARG A 288 -6.51 1.17 -17.64
C ARG A 288 -7.55 0.05 -17.78
N GLN A 289 -7.23 -1.16 -17.33
CA GLN A 289 -8.16 -2.29 -17.37
C GLN A 289 -9.45 -2.01 -16.59
N ALA A 290 -9.35 -1.42 -15.39
CA ALA A 290 -10.51 -1.05 -14.60
C ALA A 290 -11.35 0.05 -15.28
N THR A 291 -10.68 0.97 -15.98
CA THR A 291 -11.33 2.07 -16.70
C THR A 291 -12.08 1.53 -17.92
N ASP A 292 -11.44 0.68 -18.73
CA ASP A 292 -12.05 0.04 -19.90
C ASP A 292 -13.25 -0.83 -19.50
N ALA A 293 -13.12 -1.62 -18.42
CA ALA A 293 -14.22 -2.43 -17.90
C ALA A 293 -15.40 -1.57 -17.41
N LEU A 294 -15.13 -0.43 -16.76
CA LEU A 294 -16.16 0.48 -16.28
C LEU A 294 -16.87 1.22 -17.43
N VAL A 295 -16.13 1.58 -18.48
CA VAL A 295 -16.70 2.15 -19.71
C VAL A 295 -17.62 1.14 -20.40
N GLU A 296 -17.21 -0.13 -20.50
CA GLU A 296 -18.04 -1.17 -21.10
C GLU A 296 -19.30 -1.43 -20.26
N GLN A 297 -19.18 -1.53 -18.93
CA GLN A 297 -20.35 -1.68 -18.06
C GLN A 297 -21.33 -0.51 -18.20
N ARG A 298 -20.81 0.73 -18.27
CA ARG A 298 -21.64 1.91 -18.49
C ARG A 298 -22.37 1.85 -19.82
N ARG A 299 -21.68 1.44 -20.89
CA ARG A 299 -22.28 1.27 -22.23
C ARG A 299 -23.40 0.23 -22.21
N GLN A 300 -23.18 -0.91 -21.55
CA GLN A 300 -24.21 -1.96 -21.42
C GLN A 300 -25.43 -1.46 -20.63
N LEU A 301 -25.21 -0.71 -19.56
CA LEU A 301 -26.29 -0.09 -18.78
C LEU A 301 -27.09 0.92 -19.60
N GLU A 302 -26.41 1.78 -20.39
CA GLU A 302 -27.06 2.74 -21.28
C GLU A 302 -27.92 2.03 -22.33
N ILE A 303 -27.40 0.98 -22.98
CA ILE A 303 -28.16 0.16 -23.95
C ILE A 303 -29.38 -0.49 -23.29
N SER A 304 -29.21 -1.11 -22.12
CA SER A 304 -30.32 -1.75 -21.40
C SER A 304 -31.38 -0.73 -20.95
N ARG A 305 -30.95 0.46 -20.55
CA ARG A 305 -31.86 1.55 -20.16
C ARG A 305 -32.67 2.03 -21.36
N ASP A 306 -32.03 2.22 -22.51
CA ASP A 306 -32.71 2.66 -23.72
C ASP A 306 -33.68 1.59 -24.23
N ALA A 307 -33.29 0.31 -24.19
CA ALA A 307 -34.17 -0.81 -24.53
C ALA A 307 -35.40 -0.87 -23.60
N LEU A 308 -35.20 -0.69 -22.29
CA LEU A 308 -36.29 -0.65 -21.32
C LEU A 308 -37.22 0.55 -21.56
N ALA A 309 -36.66 1.74 -21.82
CA ALA A 309 -37.44 2.93 -22.12
C ALA A 309 -38.26 2.77 -23.40
N HIS A 310 -37.71 2.12 -24.43
CA HIS A 310 -38.44 1.77 -25.64
C HIS A 310 -39.58 0.78 -25.36
N ALA A 311 -39.31 -0.31 -24.61
CA ALA A 311 -40.32 -1.30 -24.27
C ALA A 311 -41.47 -0.71 -23.42
N LEU A 312 -41.15 0.21 -22.50
CA LEU A 312 -42.16 0.93 -21.72
C LEU A 312 -43.04 1.80 -22.62
N ARG A 313 -42.43 2.59 -23.50
CA ARG A 313 -43.17 3.44 -24.45
C ARG A 313 -44.05 2.60 -25.37
N GLU A 314 -43.56 1.46 -25.85
CA GLU A 314 -44.36 0.54 -26.65
C GLU A 314 -45.56 0.00 -25.88
N LYS A 315 -45.36 -0.42 -24.62
CA LYS A 315 -46.46 -0.82 -23.73
C LYS A 315 -47.49 0.29 -23.52
N GLU A 316 -47.06 1.53 -23.28
CA GLU A 316 -47.95 2.67 -23.10
C GLU A 316 -48.80 2.93 -24.36
N ILE A 317 -48.18 2.90 -25.55
CA ILE A 317 -48.88 3.04 -26.82
C ILE A 317 -49.90 1.91 -27.03
N LEU A 318 -49.52 0.67 -26.74
CA LEU A 318 -50.42 -0.49 -26.85
C LEU A 318 -51.60 -0.39 -25.89
N LEU A 319 -51.38 0.03 -24.64
CA LEU A 319 -52.46 0.25 -23.68
C LEU A 319 -53.43 1.34 -24.17
N LYS A 320 -52.90 2.46 -24.67
CA LYS A 320 -53.73 3.53 -25.24
C LYS A 320 -54.56 3.04 -26.43
N GLU A 321 -53.98 2.27 -27.32
CA GLU A 321 -54.67 1.66 -28.45
C GLU A 321 -55.77 0.68 -28.00
N ILE A 322 -55.52 -0.13 -26.97
CA ILE A 322 -56.54 -1.01 -26.38
C ILE A 322 -57.72 -0.18 -25.87
N HIS A 323 -57.48 0.91 -25.12
CA HIS A 323 -58.55 1.76 -24.62
C HIS A 323 -59.36 2.40 -25.75
N HIS A 324 -58.71 2.86 -26.81
CA HIS A 324 -59.39 3.36 -28.01
C HIS A 324 -60.22 2.28 -28.69
N ARG A 325 -59.71 1.04 -28.80
CA ARG A 325 -60.46 -0.10 -29.37
C ARG A 325 -61.65 -0.49 -28.52
N VAL A 326 -61.52 -0.51 -27.20
CA VAL A 326 -62.63 -0.78 -26.29
C VAL A 326 -63.72 0.27 -26.47
N LYS A 327 -63.35 1.57 -26.52
CA LYS A 327 -64.29 2.65 -26.82
C LYS A 327 -65.00 2.44 -28.17
N ASN A 328 -64.25 2.13 -29.22
CA ASN A 328 -64.81 1.88 -30.56
C ASN A 328 -65.75 0.67 -30.58
N ASN A 329 -65.38 -0.43 -29.91
CA ASN A 329 -66.20 -1.64 -29.81
C ASN A 329 -67.52 -1.36 -29.08
N LEU A 330 -67.48 -0.61 -27.97
CA LEU A 330 -68.70 -0.21 -27.25
C LEU A 330 -69.60 0.71 -28.09
N GLN A 331 -69.02 1.61 -28.89
CA GLN A 331 -69.77 2.44 -29.83
C GLN A 331 -70.42 1.62 -30.96
N ILE A 332 -69.73 0.62 -31.50
CA ILE A 332 -70.28 -0.29 -32.53
C ILE A 332 -71.42 -1.12 -31.94
N ILE A 333 -71.24 -1.71 -30.76
CA ILE A 333 -72.30 -2.48 -30.08
C ILE A 333 -73.53 -1.59 -29.84
N SER A 334 -73.32 -0.34 -29.40
CA SER A 334 -74.41 0.64 -29.24
C SER A 334 -75.13 0.93 -30.56
N SER A 335 -74.39 1.00 -31.66
CA SER A 335 -74.92 1.32 -33.00
C SER A 335 -75.67 0.13 -33.62
N LEU A 336 -75.17 -1.10 -33.40
CA LEU A 336 -75.85 -2.33 -33.81
C LEU A 336 -77.14 -2.54 -33.00
N ALA A 337 -77.11 -2.28 -31.69
CA ALA A 337 -78.30 -2.31 -30.86
C ALA A 337 -79.36 -1.30 -31.35
N ASN A 338 -78.94 -0.08 -31.73
CA ASN A 338 -79.79 0.92 -32.38
C ASN A 338 -80.43 0.40 -33.67
N LEU A 339 -79.66 -0.29 -34.52
CA LEU A 339 -80.14 -0.83 -35.79
C LEU A 339 -81.09 -2.02 -35.60
N ILE A 340 -80.78 -2.96 -34.70
CA ILE A 340 -81.62 -4.12 -34.39
C ILE A 340 -82.99 -3.65 -33.86
N ARG A 341 -82.99 -2.64 -32.98
CA ARG A 341 -84.23 -1.99 -32.50
C ARG A 341 -85.06 -1.43 -33.67
N ASN A 342 -84.40 -0.83 -34.66
CA ASN A 342 -85.08 -0.16 -35.78
C ASN A 342 -85.46 -1.10 -36.94
N THR A 343 -84.91 -2.33 -37.02
CA THR A 343 -85.06 -3.23 -38.18
C THR A 343 -85.67 -4.61 -37.88
N GLY A 344 -85.78 -5.03 -36.62
CA GLY A 344 -86.27 -6.37 -36.24
C GLY A 344 -87.72 -6.42 -35.75
N GLY A 345 -88.57 -7.18 -36.45
CA GLY A 345 -89.92 -7.56 -36.00
C GLY A 345 -89.88 -8.50 -34.79
N THR A 346 -89.87 -7.91 -33.60
CA THR A 346 -90.07 -8.61 -32.32
C THR A 346 -91.25 -7.98 -31.57
N THR A 347 -91.90 -8.78 -30.73
CA THR A 347 -92.97 -8.36 -29.82
C THR A 347 -92.56 -7.13 -28.99
N ASP A 348 -93.53 -6.39 -28.42
CA ASP A 348 -93.23 -5.18 -27.62
C ASP A 348 -92.18 -5.46 -26.51
N GLU A 349 -92.21 -6.64 -25.88
CA GLU A 349 -91.18 -7.07 -24.92
C GLU A 349 -89.75 -7.17 -25.49
N GLY A 350 -89.58 -7.55 -26.76
CA GLY A 350 -88.28 -7.66 -27.41
C GLY A 350 -87.64 -6.29 -27.62
N ARG A 351 -88.44 -5.31 -28.08
CA ARG A 351 -87.99 -3.94 -28.30
C ARG A 351 -87.56 -3.25 -27.02
N ASP A 352 -88.29 -3.46 -25.92
CA ASP A 352 -87.95 -2.88 -24.61
C ASP A 352 -86.66 -3.48 -24.03
N ARG A 353 -86.46 -4.80 -24.15
CA ARG A 353 -85.20 -5.45 -23.72
C ARG A 353 -83.99 -4.99 -24.53
N PHE A 354 -84.14 -4.73 -25.83
CA PHE A 354 -83.07 -4.17 -26.65
C PHE A 354 -82.77 -2.70 -26.33
N ALA A 355 -83.81 -1.89 -26.06
CA ALA A 355 -83.63 -0.51 -25.61
C ALA A 355 -82.88 -0.44 -24.27
N GLU A 356 -83.13 -1.38 -23.36
CA GLU A 356 -82.39 -1.50 -22.10
C GLU A 356 -80.93 -1.90 -22.29
N LEU A 357 -80.64 -2.89 -23.15
CA LEU A 357 -79.26 -3.27 -23.47
C LEU A 357 -78.49 -2.10 -24.09
N GLN A 358 -79.13 -1.36 -25.00
CA GLN A 358 -78.52 -0.17 -25.59
C GLN A 358 -78.29 0.94 -24.55
N SER A 359 -79.30 1.18 -23.71
CA SER A 359 -79.25 1.86 -22.41
C SER A 359 -77.89 1.71 -21.73
N ARG A 360 -77.61 0.45 -21.41
CA ARG A 360 -76.45 0.01 -20.67
C ARG A 360 -75.15 0.21 -21.44
N VAL A 361 -75.09 -0.13 -22.73
CA VAL A 361 -73.85 -0.02 -23.52
C VAL A 361 -73.44 1.45 -23.71
N VAL A 362 -74.39 2.36 -23.93
CA VAL A 362 -74.10 3.80 -24.07
C VAL A 362 -73.57 4.38 -22.77
N SER A 363 -74.20 4.05 -21.64
CA SER A 363 -73.72 4.47 -20.32
C SER A 363 -72.34 3.89 -20.00
N MET A 364 -72.08 2.62 -20.30
CA MET A 364 -70.75 1.99 -20.16
C MET A 364 -69.69 2.67 -21.02
N ALA A 365 -70.01 3.02 -22.27
CA ALA A 365 -69.09 3.72 -23.15
C ALA A 365 -68.72 5.11 -22.61
N LYS A 366 -69.69 5.83 -22.03
CA LYS A 366 -69.45 7.15 -21.43
C LYS A 366 -68.66 7.07 -20.13
N VAL A 367 -68.99 6.11 -19.27
CA VAL A 367 -68.23 5.82 -18.04
C VAL A 367 -66.79 5.44 -18.36
N HIS A 368 -66.57 4.57 -19.34
CA HIS A 368 -65.23 4.21 -19.78
C HIS A 368 -64.48 5.43 -20.35
N GLU A 369 -65.15 6.34 -21.05
CA GLU A 369 -64.53 7.62 -21.45
C GLU A 369 -64.10 8.46 -20.25
N VAL A 370 -64.96 8.63 -19.24
CA VAL A 370 -64.65 9.44 -18.04
C VAL A 370 -63.50 8.85 -17.22
N ILE A 371 -63.49 7.53 -17.03
CA ILE A 371 -62.45 6.83 -16.27
C ILE A 371 -61.08 6.93 -16.95
N TYR A 372 -61.03 6.91 -18.29
CA TYR A 372 -59.76 6.83 -19.05
C TYR A 372 -59.34 8.12 -19.78
N THR A 373 -60.16 9.18 -19.81
CA THR A 373 -59.77 10.49 -20.37
C THR A 373 -58.92 11.29 -19.38
N ASN A 374 -59.04 11.02 -18.08
CA ASN A 374 -58.20 11.62 -17.05
C ASN A 374 -56.90 10.81 -16.90
N GLU A 375 -55.97 10.96 -17.85
CA GLU A 375 -54.67 10.24 -17.96
C GLU A 375 -53.76 10.35 -16.72
N GLN A 376 -54.12 11.16 -15.71
CA GLN A 376 -53.28 11.45 -14.52
C GLN A 376 -53.66 10.68 -13.25
N PHE A 377 -54.79 9.98 -13.18
CA PHE A 377 -55.25 9.39 -11.91
C PHE A 377 -55.34 7.86 -11.98
N GLU A 378 -54.56 7.18 -11.14
CA GLU A 378 -54.71 5.73 -10.85
C GLU A 378 -56.03 5.42 -10.10
N GLN A 379 -56.77 6.45 -9.68
CA GLN A 379 -57.99 6.37 -8.87
C GLN A 379 -59.08 7.33 -9.39
N VAL A 380 -60.34 6.93 -9.23
CA VAL A 380 -61.52 7.66 -9.70
C VAL A 380 -62.33 8.16 -8.49
N PRO A 381 -62.55 9.48 -8.33
CA PRO A 381 -63.40 10.03 -7.28
C PRO A 381 -64.85 9.53 -7.39
N LEU A 382 -65.39 8.94 -6.32
CA LEU A 382 -66.73 8.34 -6.32
C LEU A 382 -67.83 9.37 -6.50
N ARG A 383 -67.68 10.56 -5.89
CA ARG A 383 -68.69 11.62 -5.93
C ARG A 383 -69.01 12.05 -7.37
N ASP A 384 -67.96 12.32 -8.16
CA ASP A 384 -68.09 12.81 -9.53
C ASP A 384 -68.68 11.72 -10.42
N LEU A 385 -68.18 10.49 -10.27
CA LEU A 385 -68.67 9.33 -11.01
C LEU A 385 -70.17 9.07 -10.78
N ILE A 386 -70.65 9.09 -9.52
CA ILE A 386 -72.07 8.89 -9.19
C ILE A 386 -72.92 9.98 -9.82
N LYS A 387 -72.48 11.24 -9.73
CA LYS A 387 -73.21 12.39 -10.22
C LYS A 387 -73.37 12.33 -11.74
N GLU A 388 -72.28 12.08 -12.46
CA GLU A 388 -72.30 12.00 -13.93
C GLU A 388 -73.20 10.86 -14.44
N ILE A 389 -73.11 9.67 -13.84
CA ILE A 389 -73.95 8.53 -14.23
C ILE A 389 -75.43 8.83 -13.97
N SER A 390 -75.73 9.37 -12.79
CA SER A 390 -77.12 9.65 -12.39
C SER A 390 -77.75 10.73 -13.27
N GLU A 391 -77.02 11.81 -13.56
CA GLU A 391 -77.49 12.91 -14.42
C GLU A 391 -77.69 12.45 -15.87
N LEU A 392 -76.81 11.60 -16.39
CA LEU A 392 -76.95 11.00 -17.72
C LEU A 392 -78.20 10.12 -17.83
N LEU A 393 -78.51 9.33 -16.81
CA LEU A 393 -79.70 8.48 -16.79
C LEU A 393 -80.99 9.29 -16.63
N ILE A 394 -81.00 10.28 -15.74
CA ILE A 394 -82.17 11.17 -15.57
C ILE A 394 -82.48 11.90 -16.88
N SER A 395 -81.46 12.40 -17.59
CA SER A 395 -81.64 13.11 -18.87
C SER A 395 -82.04 12.21 -20.04
N SER A 396 -81.69 10.92 -20.02
CA SER A 396 -81.96 9.99 -21.13
C SER A 396 -83.25 9.20 -20.99
N ILE A 397 -83.49 8.56 -19.83
CA ILE A 397 -84.66 7.70 -19.61
C ILE A 397 -85.68 8.30 -18.64
N GLY A 398 -85.32 9.35 -17.90
CA GLY A 398 -86.21 10.08 -16.98
C GLY A 398 -87.00 11.23 -17.61
N MET A 399 -87.01 11.36 -18.94
CA MET A 399 -87.69 12.46 -19.64
C MET A 399 -89.19 12.51 -19.27
N GLY A 400 -89.64 13.67 -18.77
CA GLY A 400 -91.02 13.88 -18.34
C GLY A 400 -91.30 13.58 -16.84
N LEU A 401 -90.31 13.11 -16.09
CA LEU A 401 -90.40 12.92 -14.64
C LEU A 401 -89.67 14.06 -13.90
N ALA A 402 -90.33 14.67 -12.91
CA ALA A 402 -89.67 15.61 -12.01
C ALA A 402 -88.91 14.83 -10.92
N ILE A 403 -87.61 14.65 -11.09
CA ILE A 403 -86.73 13.86 -10.20
C ILE A 403 -85.77 14.80 -9.46
N ARG A 404 -85.78 14.75 -8.12
CA ARG A 404 -84.79 15.41 -7.26
C ARG A 404 -83.69 14.41 -6.88
N LEU A 405 -82.50 14.61 -7.44
CA LEU A 405 -81.29 13.84 -7.08
C LEU A 405 -80.58 14.48 -5.88
N SER A 406 -80.28 13.68 -4.85
CA SER A 406 -79.44 14.07 -3.72
C SER A 406 -78.28 13.09 -3.57
N VAL A 407 -77.05 13.56 -3.79
CA VAL A 407 -75.83 12.76 -3.63
C VAL A 407 -75.05 13.26 -2.42
N LYS A 408 -74.84 12.39 -1.43
CA LYS A 408 -74.02 12.64 -0.23
C LYS A 408 -72.91 11.60 -0.21
N CYS A 409 -71.70 12.00 -0.58
CA CYS A 409 -70.56 11.10 -0.69
C CYS A 409 -69.40 11.65 0.12
N ASP A 410 -68.82 10.81 0.99
CA ASP A 410 -67.53 11.08 1.62
C ASP A 410 -66.43 11.24 0.55
N ASN A 411 -65.29 11.87 0.89
CA ASN A 411 -64.20 12.10 -0.07
C ASN A 411 -63.43 10.80 -0.34
N LEU A 412 -63.98 9.94 -1.19
CA LEU A 412 -63.51 8.60 -1.49
C LEU A 412 -63.18 8.44 -2.97
N ALA A 413 -62.16 7.65 -3.27
CA ALA A 413 -61.78 7.26 -4.62
C ALA A 413 -61.51 5.75 -4.67
N ILE A 414 -61.74 5.14 -5.83
CA ILE A 414 -61.48 3.71 -6.07
C ILE A 414 -60.59 3.53 -7.29
N ASN A 415 -59.85 2.41 -7.38
CA ASN A 415 -59.01 2.15 -8.54
C ASN A 415 -59.86 2.00 -9.83
N VAL A 416 -59.22 2.18 -10.97
CA VAL A 416 -59.84 2.11 -12.31
C VAL A 416 -60.56 0.77 -12.57
N GLY A 417 -60.03 -0.34 -12.06
CA GLY A 417 -60.62 -1.68 -12.23
C GLY A 417 -61.97 -1.81 -11.51
N ASP A 418 -62.05 -1.34 -10.27
CA ASP A 418 -63.25 -1.36 -9.43
C ASP A 418 -64.26 -0.28 -9.85
N ALA A 419 -63.78 0.83 -10.42
CA ALA A 419 -64.61 1.93 -10.91
C ALA A 419 -65.63 1.49 -11.95
N THR A 420 -65.29 0.51 -12.79
CA THR A 420 -66.21 -0.04 -13.80
C THR A 420 -67.37 -0.79 -13.14
N ALA A 421 -67.07 -1.66 -12.17
CA ALA A 421 -68.09 -2.44 -11.47
C ALA A 421 -69.00 -1.54 -10.61
N PHE A 422 -68.40 -0.57 -9.90
CA PHE A 422 -69.12 0.43 -9.14
C PHE A 422 -70.06 1.27 -10.02
N SER A 423 -69.59 1.72 -11.18
CA SER A 423 -70.39 2.50 -12.12
C SER A 423 -71.63 1.76 -12.63
N LEU A 424 -71.48 0.47 -12.90
CA LEU A 424 -72.58 -0.38 -13.35
C LEU A 424 -73.62 -0.60 -12.24
N ILE A 425 -73.18 -0.73 -10.98
CA ILE A 425 -74.08 -0.80 -9.83
C ILE A 425 -74.94 0.47 -9.73
N ILE A 426 -74.31 1.65 -9.82
CA ILE A 426 -75.03 2.93 -9.84
C ILE A 426 -76.01 2.96 -11.01
N HIS A 427 -75.55 2.60 -12.22
CA HIS A 427 -76.38 2.60 -13.41
C HIS A 427 -77.67 1.79 -13.23
N GLU A 428 -77.55 0.53 -12.79
CA GLU A 428 -78.70 -0.36 -12.62
C GLU A 428 -79.65 0.11 -11.50
N ALA A 429 -79.11 0.57 -10.38
CA ALA A 429 -79.91 1.05 -9.28
C ALA A 429 -80.71 2.32 -9.64
N VAL A 430 -80.05 3.28 -10.31
CA VAL A 430 -80.69 4.53 -10.76
C VAL A 430 -81.71 4.24 -11.87
N ALA A 431 -81.38 3.39 -12.83
CA ALA A 431 -82.31 3.00 -13.90
C ALA A 431 -83.56 2.30 -13.34
N ASN A 432 -83.39 1.41 -12.34
CA ASN A 432 -84.51 0.75 -11.68
C ASN A 432 -85.42 1.76 -10.96
N ALA A 433 -84.86 2.75 -10.27
CA ALA A 433 -85.65 3.80 -9.64
C ALA A 433 -86.46 4.60 -10.68
N ILE A 434 -85.83 5.00 -11.79
CA ILE A 434 -86.52 5.76 -12.84
C ILE A 434 -87.66 4.96 -13.48
N LYS A 435 -87.43 3.68 -13.80
CA LYS A 435 -88.40 2.84 -14.52
C LYS A 435 -89.54 2.32 -13.64
N HIS A 436 -89.25 1.97 -12.38
CA HIS A 436 -90.17 1.21 -11.55
C HIS A 436 -90.67 1.97 -10.32
N ALA A 437 -89.90 2.93 -9.81
CA ALA A 437 -90.26 3.67 -8.60
C ALA A 437 -91.00 4.98 -8.90
N PHE A 438 -90.64 5.67 -9.97
CA PHE A 438 -91.10 7.04 -10.25
C PHE A 438 -92.31 7.11 -11.17
N ALA A 439 -93.17 8.12 -10.94
CA ALA A 439 -94.37 8.35 -11.74
C ALA A 439 -94.58 9.85 -12.04
N PRO A 440 -95.23 10.20 -13.17
CA PRO A 440 -95.56 11.58 -13.51
C PRO A 440 -96.45 12.23 -12.44
N GLY A 441 -96.23 13.51 -12.15
CA GLY A 441 -97.02 14.26 -11.16
C GLY A 441 -96.68 13.98 -9.69
N ARG A 442 -95.77 13.04 -9.39
CA ARG A 442 -95.18 12.84 -8.05
C ARG A 442 -93.89 13.66 -7.89
N ASN A 443 -93.59 14.04 -6.66
CA ASN A 443 -92.27 14.58 -6.31
C ASN A 443 -91.30 13.40 -6.13
N ASN A 444 -90.67 12.97 -7.22
CA ASN A 444 -89.77 11.82 -7.22
C ASN A 444 -88.42 12.21 -6.59
N VAL A 445 -87.94 11.43 -5.64
CA VAL A 445 -86.70 11.70 -4.91
C VAL A 445 -85.80 10.47 -4.99
N LEU A 446 -84.55 10.70 -5.42
CA LEU A 446 -83.48 9.71 -5.43
C LEU A 446 -82.36 10.18 -4.51
N GLU A 447 -82.10 9.45 -3.44
CA GLU A 447 -81.02 9.73 -2.49
C GLU A 447 -79.93 8.68 -2.62
N ILE A 448 -78.69 9.13 -2.89
CA ILE A 448 -77.50 8.29 -2.97
C ILE A 448 -76.54 8.72 -1.86
N LEU A 449 -76.29 7.83 -0.90
CA LEU A 449 -75.35 8.05 0.18
C LEU A 449 -74.17 7.09 0.03
N VAL A 450 -72.96 7.62 0.16
CA VAL A 450 -71.74 6.82 0.21
C VAL A 450 -70.93 7.24 1.42
N ARG A 451 -70.66 6.30 2.31
CA ARG A 451 -69.88 6.53 3.52
C ARG A 451 -68.80 5.50 3.71
N GLU A 452 -67.72 5.91 4.37
CA GLU A 452 -66.73 4.98 4.90
C GLU A 452 -67.05 4.63 6.36
N ILE A 453 -67.17 3.34 6.66
CA ILE A 453 -67.35 2.83 8.02
C ILE A 453 -66.36 1.68 8.21
N ASN A 454 -65.42 1.82 9.16
CA ASN A 454 -64.44 0.77 9.49
C ASN A 454 -63.70 0.18 8.27
N ASN A 455 -63.25 1.03 7.34
CA ASN A 455 -62.56 0.62 6.10
C ASN A 455 -63.45 -0.15 5.10
N THR A 456 -64.78 -0.03 5.24
CA THR A 456 -65.79 -0.54 4.30
C THR A 456 -66.54 0.65 3.72
N VAL A 457 -66.66 0.68 2.39
CA VAL A 457 -67.52 1.61 1.68
C VAL A 457 -68.95 1.08 1.72
N VAL A 458 -69.85 1.89 2.25
CA VAL A 458 -71.29 1.61 2.29
C VAL A 458 -71.98 2.54 1.30
N LEU A 459 -72.40 1.98 0.16
CA LEU A 459 -73.23 2.63 -0.84
C LEU A 459 -74.70 2.33 -0.52
N CYS A 460 -75.50 3.37 -0.30
CA CYS A 460 -76.93 3.27 -0.07
C CYS A 460 -77.68 4.12 -1.09
N ILE A 461 -78.54 3.49 -1.89
CA ILE A 461 -79.37 4.14 -2.91
C ILE A 461 -80.83 3.94 -2.52
N LYS A 462 -81.57 5.05 -2.40
CA LYS A 462 -82.95 5.06 -1.90
C LYS A 462 -83.85 5.86 -2.82
N ASP A 463 -85.01 5.30 -3.14
CA ASP A 463 -86.10 5.97 -3.83
C ASP A 463 -87.35 6.14 -2.92
N ASN A 464 -88.28 7.00 -3.33
CA ASN A 464 -89.57 7.20 -2.66
C ASN A 464 -90.76 6.66 -3.47
N GLY A 465 -90.54 5.60 -4.25
CA GLY A 465 -91.54 4.99 -5.12
C GLY A 465 -92.50 4.03 -4.41
N ALA A 466 -93.07 3.10 -5.17
CA ALA A 466 -94.04 2.13 -4.66
C ALA A 466 -93.42 0.98 -3.84
N GLY A 467 -92.08 0.89 -3.77
CA GLY A 467 -91.39 -0.27 -3.21
C GLY A 467 -91.53 -1.51 -4.08
N PHE A 468 -91.22 -2.68 -3.52
CA PHE A 468 -91.32 -3.97 -4.19
C PHE A 468 -92.14 -4.99 -3.36
N PRO A 469 -92.81 -5.97 -3.99
CA PRO A 469 -93.61 -6.97 -3.27
C PRO A 469 -92.76 -7.87 -2.37
N ALA A 470 -93.31 -8.32 -1.24
CA ALA A 470 -92.58 -9.11 -0.23
C ALA A 470 -92.06 -10.46 -0.72
N GLU A 471 -92.60 -10.99 -1.82
CA GLU A 471 -92.28 -12.30 -2.42
C GLU A 471 -91.34 -12.17 -3.65
N LEU A 472 -90.61 -11.07 -3.80
CA LEU A 472 -89.78 -10.83 -4.97
C LEU A 472 -88.52 -11.73 -4.95
N ASP A 473 -88.43 -12.67 -5.90
CA ASP A 473 -87.26 -13.53 -6.09
C ASP A 473 -86.16 -12.80 -6.87
N PHE A 474 -85.17 -12.31 -6.15
CA PHE A 474 -84.00 -11.60 -6.71
C PHE A 474 -82.84 -12.54 -7.10
N ASP A 475 -82.93 -13.83 -6.74
CA ASP A 475 -81.94 -14.84 -7.12
C ASP A 475 -82.26 -15.47 -8.49
N GLY A 476 -83.50 -15.32 -8.96
CA GLY A 476 -83.96 -15.73 -10.28
C GLY A 476 -83.59 -14.77 -11.43
N LYS A 477 -83.47 -15.31 -12.65
CA LYS A 477 -83.15 -14.56 -13.90
C LYS A 477 -84.23 -13.56 -14.34
N ASN A 478 -85.35 -13.47 -13.63
CA ASN A 478 -86.49 -12.62 -14.00
C ASN A 478 -86.26 -11.13 -13.68
N HIS A 479 -85.30 -10.81 -12.79
CA HIS A 479 -84.93 -9.44 -12.44
C HIS A 479 -83.43 -9.17 -12.73
N LEU A 480 -83.10 -9.15 -14.03
CA LEU A 480 -81.73 -9.04 -14.53
C LEU A 480 -80.93 -7.88 -13.90
N GLY A 481 -81.56 -6.71 -13.73
CA GLY A 481 -80.96 -5.53 -13.09
C GLY A 481 -80.39 -5.82 -11.70
N LEU A 482 -81.20 -6.39 -10.82
CA LEU A 482 -80.83 -6.69 -9.43
C LEU A 482 -79.85 -7.85 -9.33
N PHE A 483 -79.98 -8.86 -10.20
CA PHE A 483 -79.01 -9.93 -10.34
C PHE A 483 -77.61 -9.39 -10.69
N MET A 484 -77.51 -8.43 -11.62
CA MET A 484 -76.20 -7.84 -11.97
C MET A 484 -75.62 -7.01 -10.83
N ILE A 485 -76.44 -6.24 -10.10
CA ILE A 485 -75.94 -5.49 -8.93
C ILE A 485 -75.31 -6.45 -7.92
N LYS A 486 -75.94 -7.61 -7.66
CA LYS A 486 -75.39 -8.65 -6.78
C LYS A 486 -74.06 -9.22 -7.30
N GLN A 487 -73.96 -9.53 -8.60
CA GLN A 487 -72.72 -10.04 -9.20
C GLN A 487 -71.59 -9.01 -9.16
N LEU A 488 -71.90 -7.74 -9.45
CA LEU A 488 -70.94 -6.65 -9.43
C LEU A 488 -70.51 -6.30 -8.00
N ALA A 489 -71.41 -6.38 -7.03
CA ALA A 489 -71.06 -6.27 -5.61
C ALA A 489 -70.07 -7.38 -5.20
N THR A 490 -70.28 -8.62 -5.67
CA THR A 490 -69.34 -9.73 -5.44
C THR A 490 -67.98 -9.48 -6.10
N GLN A 491 -67.96 -8.88 -7.30
CA GLN A 491 -66.71 -8.48 -7.97
C GLN A 491 -65.92 -7.43 -7.16
N LEU A 492 -66.62 -6.53 -6.48
CA LEU A 492 -66.05 -5.60 -5.48
C LEU A 492 -65.72 -6.28 -4.15
N ARG A 493 -65.88 -7.60 -4.03
CA ARG A 493 -65.70 -8.40 -2.80
C ARG A 493 -66.63 -7.94 -1.67
N GLY A 494 -67.81 -7.47 -2.05
CA GLY A 494 -68.81 -6.90 -1.17
C GLY A 494 -70.11 -7.69 -1.11
N GLU A 495 -71.01 -7.22 -0.25
CA GLU A 495 -72.35 -7.77 -0.05
C GLU A 495 -73.43 -6.82 -0.57
N PHE A 496 -74.52 -7.38 -1.08
CA PHE A 496 -75.68 -6.65 -1.59
C PHE A 496 -76.90 -6.96 -0.72
N VAL A 497 -77.61 -5.91 -0.32
CA VAL A 497 -78.84 -5.99 0.47
C VAL A 497 -79.91 -5.10 -0.14
N LEU A 498 -81.12 -5.62 -0.29
CA LEU A 498 -82.28 -4.88 -0.77
C LEU A 498 -83.38 -4.90 0.28
N LYS A 499 -83.92 -3.72 0.62
CA LYS A 499 -84.99 -3.54 1.61
C LYS A 499 -86.05 -2.59 1.09
N ASN A 500 -87.32 -2.83 1.41
CA ASN A 500 -88.33 -1.77 1.32
C ASN A 500 -88.04 -0.71 2.37
N CYS A 501 -88.14 0.55 1.99
CA CYS A 501 -88.01 1.67 2.91
C CYS A 501 -89.37 2.35 3.06
N GLY A 502 -89.85 2.52 4.29
CA GLY A 502 -91.03 3.32 4.54
C GLY A 502 -91.39 3.40 6.02
N TYR A 503 -91.85 4.59 6.43
CA TYR A 503 -93.14 4.64 7.11
C TYR A 503 -94.18 4.32 6.02
N GLU A 504 -95.02 3.31 6.25
CA GLU A 504 -96.06 2.80 5.33
C GLU A 504 -95.59 2.10 4.03
N GLY A 505 -94.35 1.61 3.95
CA GLY A 505 -93.95 0.62 2.92
C GLY A 505 -93.77 1.14 1.48
N SER A 506 -93.66 2.45 1.25
CA SER A 506 -93.46 3.03 -0.09
C SER A 506 -92.01 3.49 -0.33
N GLY A 507 -91.22 2.66 -1.04
CA GLY A 507 -89.89 2.98 -1.56
C GLY A 507 -88.92 1.80 -1.47
N ALA A 508 -87.86 1.76 -2.30
CA ALA A 508 -86.81 0.74 -2.21
C ALA A 508 -85.46 1.32 -1.77
N GLN A 509 -84.69 0.52 -1.04
CA GLN A 509 -83.33 0.83 -0.60
C GLN A 509 -82.39 -0.31 -1.01
N ILE A 510 -81.44 0.01 -1.89
CA ILE A 510 -80.31 -0.83 -2.25
C ILE A 510 -79.12 -0.44 -1.38
N THR A 511 -78.47 -1.41 -0.75
CA THR A 511 -77.24 -1.23 0.01
C THR A 511 -76.17 -2.17 -0.53
N VAL A 512 -74.99 -1.63 -0.86
CA VAL A 512 -73.81 -2.39 -1.25
C VAL A 512 -72.66 -2.03 -0.33
N GLU A 513 -72.09 -3.03 0.32
CA GLU A 513 -70.97 -2.86 1.26
C GLU A 513 -69.74 -3.57 0.71
N PHE A 514 -68.64 -2.86 0.51
CA PHE A 514 -67.41 -3.45 -0.04
C PHE A 514 -66.16 -2.86 0.62
N PRO A 515 -65.05 -3.61 0.75
CA PRO A 515 -63.84 -3.11 1.38
C PRO A 515 -63.26 -1.92 0.60
N LEU A 516 -62.82 -0.88 1.30
CA LEU A 516 -62.11 0.22 0.69
C LEU A 516 -60.76 -0.29 0.15
N PRO A 517 -60.46 -0.16 -1.16
CA PRO A 517 -59.17 -0.55 -1.71
C PRO A 517 -58.04 0.27 -1.02
N GLU A 518 -56.90 -0.35 -0.70
CA GLU A 518 -55.80 0.18 0.14
C GLU A 518 -55.16 1.53 -0.27
N ALA A 519 -55.64 2.20 -1.32
CA ALA A 519 -55.04 3.42 -1.82
C ALA A 519 -55.86 4.66 -1.39
N ARG A 520 -55.39 5.34 -0.33
CA ARG A 520 -56.00 6.59 0.18
C ARG A 520 -55.80 7.75 -0.79
N PHE A 521 -56.83 8.58 -0.95
CA PHE A 521 -56.69 9.95 -1.44
C PHE A 521 -56.12 10.81 -0.30
N VAL A 522 -54.83 11.16 -0.34
CA VAL A 522 -54.31 12.27 0.47
C VAL A 522 -54.65 13.54 -0.30
N GLY A 523 -55.87 14.05 -0.09
CA GLY A 523 -56.22 15.38 -0.56
C GLY A 523 -55.34 16.40 0.16
N LEU A 524 -54.58 17.19 -0.61
CA LEU A 524 -53.98 18.43 -0.08
C LEU A 524 -55.10 19.34 0.44
N PRO A 525 -54.89 20.06 1.57
CA PRO A 525 -55.86 21.06 2.02
C PRO A 525 -56.04 22.12 0.94
N GLU A 526 -57.27 22.62 0.80
CA GLU A 526 -57.56 23.83 0.02
C GLU A 526 -56.86 25.05 0.65
N GLU A 527 -55.57 25.24 0.40
CA GLU A 527 -54.89 26.52 0.59
C GLU A 527 -53.59 26.55 -0.22
N ASN A 528 -53.42 27.62 -1.01
CA ASN A 528 -52.28 27.94 -1.88
C ASN A 528 -52.17 27.22 -3.24
N ASN A 529 -52.93 27.69 -4.23
CA ASN A 529 -52.51 27.59 -5.63
C ASN A 529 -52.87 28.82 -6.46
N ARG A 530 -52.30 29.99 -6.12
CA ARG A 530 -52.36 31.21 -6.95
C ARG A 530 -51.07 31.57 -7.68
N ASP A 531 -49.97 30.82 -7.53
CA ASP A 531 -48.66 31.27 -8.05
C ASP A 531 -48.03 30.41 -9.16
N TYR A 532 -48.68 29.38 -9.70
CA TYR A 532 -48.09 28.55 -10.76
C TYR A 532 -48.43 28.92 -12.22
N LEU A 533 -49.11 30.05 -12.48
CA LEU A 533 -49.41 30.54 -13.84
C LEU A 533 -48.73 31.87 -14.19
N ARG A 534 -47.47 32.06 -13.79
CA ARG A 534 -46.58 33.07 -14.40
C ARG A 534 -45.15 32.53 -14.54
N ARG A 535 -44.90 31.78 -15.61
CA ARG A 535 -43.62 31.78 -16.33
C ARG A 535 -43.81 31.30 -17.76
#